data_AF-A0A9E3E3W6-F1
#
_entry.id   AF-A0A9E3E3W6-F1
#
_cell.length_a   1.000
_cell.length_b   1.000
_cell.length_c   1.000
_cell.angle_alpha   90.00
_cell.angle_beta   90.00
_cell.angle_gamma   90.00
#
_symmetry.space_group_name_H-M   'P 1'
#
loop_
_entity.id
_entity.type
_entity.pdbx_description
1 polymer ?
#
loop_
_entity_poly.entity_id
_entity_poly.type
_entity_poly.pdbx_seq_one_letter_code
_entity_poly.pdbx_strand_id
1 'polypeptide(L)'
;MFESFFPRPRAFFTSAVAWTLTAVLFWFFLARHWGGMVGLPNPPGDAPPIVGVQVFWSGPFLWFYLYYALVVGLFAAFWAFYSPHPWFRWSVLGSAFIIFAAYFQVEVSVAINRWYGPFYDLIQAALSKSRPVTTKDFVDQLLVFAGIAFVAVFIGVMTRFFVSHYIFRWRTAMNDLYTGNWSRIHRIEGAAQRV
;
A
#
# COMPACT_ATOMS: atom_id res chain seq x y z
N MET A 1 24.53 -3.96 6.75
CA MET A 1 23.20 -4.52 6.40
C MET A 1 22.45 -3.63 5.40
N PHE A 2 22.10 -2.38 5.73
CA PHE A 2 21.37 -1.52 4.78
C PHE A 2 22.18 -1.13 3.53
N GLU A 3 23.50 -0.95 3.68
CA GLU A 3 24.44 -0.67 2.58
C GLU A 3 24.43 -1.75 1.50
N SER A 4 23.98 -2.97 1.80
CA SER A 4 23.93 -4.04 0.80
C SER A 4 22.75 -3.89 -0.16
N PHE A 5 21.71 -3.15 0.23
CA PHE A 5 20.42 -3.16 -0.46
C PHE A 5 19.94 -1.78 -0.89
N PHE A 6 20.19 -0.76 -0.07
CA PHE A 6 19.77 0.61 -0.33
C PHE A 6 20.94 1.50 -0.79
N PRO A 7 20.71 2.43 -1.73
CA PRO A 7 21.74 3.40 -2.13
C PRO A 7 22.00 4.36 -0.97
N ARG A 8 23.28 4.55 -0.57
CA ARG A 8 23.71 5.52 0.47
C ARG A 8 22.71 5.66 1.65
N PRO A 9 22.50 4.60 2.45
CA PRO A 9 21.44 4.47 3.44
C PRO A 9 21.19 5.71 4.31
N ARG A 10 22.24 6.34 4.85
CA ARG A 10 22.08 7.52 5.73
C ARG A 10 21.38 8.68 5.02
N ALA A 11 21.83 9.02 3.82
CA ALA A 11 21.23 10.09 3.02
C ALA A 11 19.87 9.66 2.43
N PHE A 12 19.74 8.39 2.04
CA PHE A 12 18.49 7.86 1.52
C PHE A 12 17.37 7.89 2.54
N PHE A 13 17.56 7.33 3.74
CA PHE A 13 16.50 7.30 4.75
C PHE A 13 16.15 8.68 5.30
N THR A 14 17.13 9.56 5.50
CA THR A 14 16.85 10.94 5.94
C THR A 14 16.05 11.72 4.90
N SER A 15 16.45 11.64 3.62
CA SER A 15 15.67 12.26 2.54
C SER A 15 14.31 11.60 2.34
N ALA A 16 14.19 10.28 2.51
CA ALA A 16 12.92 9.56 2.41
C ALA A 16 11.93 10.03 3.49
N VAL A 17 12.38 10.21 4.73
CA VAL A 17 11.54 10.72 5.83
C VAL A 17 11.07 12.14 5.53
N ALA A 18 11.99 13.03 5.16
CA ALA A 18 11.67 14.41 4.83
C ALA A 18 10.71 14.52 3.63
N TRP A 19 10.97 13.74 2.57
CA TRP A 19 10.14 13.69 1.37
C TRP A 19 8.74 13.14 1.67
N THR A 20 8.66 12.04 2.44
CA THR A 20 7.38 11.44 2.83
C THR A 20 6.56 12.41 3.67
N LEU A 21 7.17 13.07 4.66
CA LEU A 21 6.48 14.08 5.46
C LEU A 21 5.95 15.21 4.58
N THR A 22 6.77 15.73 3.69
CA THR A 22 6.38 16.79 2.74
C THR A 22 5.21 16.35 1.87
N ALA A 23 5.27 15.14 1.31
CA ALA A 23 4.21 14.58 0.48
C ALA A 23 2.91 14.34 1.26
N VAL A 24 2.99 13.89 2.52
CA VAL A 24 1.81 13.72 3.38
C VAL A 24 1.16 15.07 3.67
N LEU A 25 1.94 16.07 4.07
CA LEU A 25 1.42 17.42 4.32
C LEU A 25 0.82 18.01 3.04
N PHE A 26 1.52 17.92 1.92
CA PHE A 26 1.02 18.42 0.63
C PHE A 26 -0.29 17.74 0.21
N TRP A 27 -0.41 16.43 0.46
CA TRP A 27 -1.65 15.70 0.20
C TRP A 27 -2.82 16.26 1.00
N PHE A 28 -2.68 16.34 2.33
CA PHE A 28 -3.77 16.74 3.21
C PHE A 28 -4.15 18.22 3.11
N PHE A 29 -3.19 19.11 2.85
CA PHE A 29 -3.44 20.55 2.80
C PHE A 29 -3.80 21.07 1.40
N LEU A 30 -3.36 20.42 0.32
CA LEU A 30 -3.55 20.91 -1.04
C LEU A 30 -4.11 19.84 -1.98
N ALA A 31 -3.34 18.77 -2.21
CA ALA A 31 -3.55 17.90 -3.36
C ALA A 31 -4.84 17.08 -3.28
N ARG A 32 -5.34 16.73 -2.09
CA ARG A 32 -6.53 15.88 -1.91
C ARG A 32 -7.77 16.39 -2.66
N HIS A 33 -7.91 17.70 -2.83
CA HIS A 33 -9.05 18.32 -3.50
C HIS A 33 -8.86 18.52 -5.01
N TRP A 34 -7.64 18.30 -5.53
CA TRP A 34 -7.30 18.57 -6.93
C TRP A 34 -7.71 17.47 -7.90
N GLY A 35 -8.21 16.32 -7.42
CA GLY A 35 -8.67 15.23 -8.29
C GLY A 35 -9.67 15.70 -9.36
N GLY A 36 -10.54 16.67 -9.03
CA GLY A 36 -11.49 17.25 -9.99
C GLY A 36 -10.84 17.94 -11.20
N MET A 37 -9.63 18.49 -11.05
CA MET A 37 -8.90 19.16 -12.13
C MET A 37 -8.43 18.17 -13.21
N VAL A 38 -8.27 16.89 -12.85
CA VAL A 38 -7.82 15.82 -13.76
C VAL A 38 -8.94 14.83 -14.10
N GLY A 39 -10.21 15.22 -13.88
CA GLY A 39 -11.38 14.38 -14.20
C GLY A 39 -11.70 13.31 -13.15
N LEU A 40 -11.11 13.39 -11.96
CA LEU A 40 -11.35 12.49 -10.82
C LEU A 40 -11.96 13.25 -9.63
N PRO A 41 -13.15 13.87 -9.80
CA PRO A 41 -13.74 14.70 -8.76
C PRO A 41 -14.09 13.88 -7.51
N ASN A 42 -14.03 14.55 -6.36
CA ASN A 42 -14.60 13.99 -5.14
C ASN A 42 -16.13 13.90 -5.28
N PRO A 43 -16.78 12.84 -4.76
CA PRO A 43 -18.23 12.80 -4.68
C PRO A 43 -18.77 14.04 -3.94
N PRO A 44 -19.97 14.53 -4.32
CA PRO A 44 -20.67 15.56 -3.55
C PRO A 44 -20.78 15.18 -2.07
N GLY A 45 -20.77 16.18 -1.17
CA GLY A 45 -20.78 15.93 0.28
C GLY A 45 -22.04 15.23 0.81
N ASP A 46 -23.12 15.31 0.05
CA ASP A 46 -24.43 14.69 0.28
C ASP A 46 -24.61 13.36 -0.45
N ALA A 47 -23.63 12.93 -1.26
CA ALA A 47 -23.71 11.66 -1.97
C ALA A 47 -23.69 10.47 -0.98
N PRO A 48 -24.52 9.43 -1.21
CA PRO A 48 -24.49 8.25 -0.36
C PRO A 48 -23.11 7.58 -0.39
N PRO A 49 -22.64 7.00 0.72
CA PRO A 49 -21.37 6.30 0.77
C PRO A 49 -21.31 5.19 -0.28
N ILE A 50 -20.20 5.13 -1.01
CA ILE A 50 -19.95 4.04 -1.95
C ILE A 50 -19.65 2.76 -1.15
N VAL A 51 -20.56 1.78 -1.20
CA VAL A 51 -20.42 0.50 -0.50
C VAL A 51 -20.17 -0.64 -1.48
N GLY A 52 -19.03 -1.29 -1.36
CA GLY A 52 -18.63 -2.41 -2.23
C GLY A 52 -17.26 -2.21 -2.85
N VAL A 53 -16.89 -3.14 -3.75
CA VAL A 53 -15.58 -3.19 -4.42
C VAL A 53 -15.31 -1.95 -5.26
N GLN A 54 -16.34 -1.34 -5.83
CA GLN A 54 -16.25 -0.15 -6.66
C GLN A 54 -15.66 1.06 -5.92
N VAL A 55 -15.60 1.05 -4.58
CA VAL A 55 -14.90 2.08 -3.81
C VAL A 55 -13.43 2.24 -4.24
N PHE A 56 -12.76 1.15 -4.61
CA PHE A 56 -11.36 1.17 -5.03
C PHE A 56 -11.15 1.74 -6.45
N TRP A 57 -12.24 1.93 -7.21
CA TRP A 57 -12.25 2.59 -8.53
C TRP A 57 -12.89 3.98 -8.48
N SER A 58 -13.20 4.48 -7.29
CA SER A 58 -13.76 5.83 -7.15
C SER A 58 -12.72 6.90 -7.48
N GLY A 59 -13.18 8.07 -7.94
CA GLY A 59 -12.34 9.23 -8.26
C GLY A 59 -11.28 9.54 -7.19
N PRO A 60 -11.65 9.65 -5.90
CA PRO A 60 -10.69 9.92 -4.82
C PRO A 60 -9.58 8.87 -4.71
N PHE A 61 -9.91 7.58 -4.88
CA PHE A 61 -8.94 6.49 -4.81
C PHE A 61 -7.99 6.51 -6.01
N LEU A 62 -8.54 6.63 -7.22
CA LEU A 62 -7.73 6.75 -8.44
C LEU A 62 -6.80 7.97 -8.37
N TRP A 63 -7.28 9.09 -7.84
CA TRP A 63 -6.47 10.28 -7.64
C TRP A 63 -5.33 10.04 -6.65
N PHE A 64 -5.60 9.37 -5.52
CA PHE A 64 -4.56 8.99 -4.59
C PHE A 64 -3.52 8.04 -5.21
N TYR A 65 -3.94 7.09 -6.06
CA TYR A 65 -3.01 6.20 -6.75
C TYR A 65 -2.08 6.95 -7.68
N LEU A 66 -2.61 7.90 -8.47
CA LEU A 66 -1.80 8.75 -9.34
C LEU A 66 -0.83 9.62 -8.53
N TYR A 67 -1.32 10.24 -7.46
CA TYR A 67 -0.50 11.05 -6.57
C TYR A 67 0.63 10.24 -5.95
N TYR A 68 0.31 9.07 -5.39
CA TYR A 68 1.29 8.16 -4.79
C TYR A 68 2.35 7.74 -5.82
N ALA A 69 1.92 7.31 -7.01
CA ALA A 69 2.81 6.91 -8.09
C ALA A 69 3.74 8.04 -8.53
N LEU A 70 3.23 9.28 -8.62
CA LEU A 70 4.03 10.45 -8.96
C LEU A 70 5.06 10.78 -7.88
N VAL A 71 4.65 10.83 -6.62
CA VAL A 71 5.55 11.13 -5.49
C VAL A 71 6.65 10.09 -5.36
N VAL A 72 6.30 8.80 -5.46
CA VAL A 72 7.27 7.70 -5.45
C VAL A 72 8.15 7.75 -6.69
N GLY A 73 7.56 8.00 -7.86
CA GLY A 73 8.27 8.08 -9.14
C GLY A 73 9.33 9.17 -9.15
N LEU A 74 9.01 10.38 -8.67
CA LEU A 74 9.95 11.50 -8.56
C LEU A 74 11.11 11.18 -7.59
N PHE A 75 10.78 10.64 -6.41
CA PHE A 75 11.80 10.26 -5.43
C PHE A 75 12.71 9.16 -5.95
N ALA A 76 12.13 8.13 -6.56
CA ALA A 76 12.87 7.03 -7.14
C ALA A 76 13.72 7.50 -8.33
N ALA A 77 13.20 8.34 -9.22
CA ALA A 77 13.96 8.87 -10.35
C ALA A 77 15.20 9.63 -9.86
N PHE A 78 15.05 10.54 -8.89
CA PHE A 78 16.17 11.26 -8.30
C PHE A 78 17.26 10.29 -7.80
N TRP A 79 16.88 9.29 -7.01
CA TRP A 79 17.85 8.33 -6.45
C TRP A 79 18.46 7.38 -7.48
N ALA A 80 17.70 7.02 -8.53
CA ALA A 80 18.19 6.20 -9.63
C ALA A 80 19.32 6.91 -10.40
N PHE A 81 19.20 8.22 -10.60
CA PHE A 81 20.25 9.03 -11.24
C PHE A 81 21.39 9.39 -10.29
N TYR A 82 21.09 9.74 -9.04
CA TYR A 82 22.09 10.22 -8.08
C TYR A 82 23.01 9.11 -7.53
N SER A 83 22.49 7.91 -7.34
CA SER A 83 23.26 6.77 -6.81
C SER A 83 22.73 5.44 -7.38
N PRO A 84 23.11 5.10 -8.63
CA PRO A 84 22.73 3.83 -9.25
C PRO A 84 23.13 2.64 -8.36
N HIS A 85 22.18 1.73 -8.10
CA HIS A 85 22.39 0.57 -7.25
C HIS A 85 21.83 -0.69 -7.92
N PRO A 86 22.54 -1.84 -7.90
CA PRO A 86 22.07 -3.06 -8.58
C PRO A 86 20.68 -3.51 -8.09
N TRP A 87 20.43 -3.35 -6.79
CA TRP A 87 19.16 -3.73 -6.16
C TRP A 87 18.10 -2.63 -6.15
N PHE A 88 18.32 -1.50 -6.83
CA PHE A 88 17.47 -0.30 -6.75
C PHE A 88 15.97 -0.59 -6.93
N ARG A 89 15.62 -1.41 -7.92
CA ARG A 89 14.21 -1.77 -8.21
C ARG A 89 13.57 -2.53 -7.05
N TRP A 90 14.33 -3.40 -6.38
CA TRP A 90 13.83 -4.16 -5.24
C TRP A 90 13.86 -3.34 -3.95
N SER A 91 14.90 -2.57 -3.70
CA SER A 91 15.02 -1.80 -2.48
C SER A 91 14.08 -0.61 -2.44
N VAL A 92 14.13 0.28 -3.43
CA VAL A 92 13.36 1.52 -3.42
C VAL A 92 11.92 1.27 -3.87
N LEU A 93 11.72 0.75 -5.08
CA LEU A 93 10.35 0.53 -5.60
C LEU A 93 9.65 -0.62 -4.87
N GLY A 94 10.38 -1.65 -4.45
CA GLY A 94 9.81 -2.74 -3.65
C GLY A 94 9.38 -2.28 -2.25
N SER A 95 10.15 -1.42 -1.57
CA SER A 95 9.71 -0.82 -0.31
C SER A 95 8.48 0.07 -0.50
N ALA A 96 8.47 0.88 -1.56
CA ALA A 96 7.30 1.69 -1.89
C ALA A 96 6.07 0.82 -2.18
N PHE A 97 6.22 -0.30 -2.89
CA PHE A 97 5.12 -1.23 -3.12
C PHE A 97 4.58 -1.83 -1.80
N ILE A 98 5.46 -2.22 -0.86
CA ILE A 98 5.05 -2.75 0.45
C ILE A 98 4.27 -1.70 1.26
N ILE A 99 4.74 -0.44 1.26
CA ILE A 99 4.04 0.66 1.93
C ILE A 99 2.65 0.88 1.32
N PHE A 100 2.56 0.87 -0.01
CA PHE A 100 1.27 0.99 -0.71
C PHE A 100 0.34 -0.18 -0.38
N ALA A 101 0.86 -1.41 -0.38
CA ALA A 101 0.08 -2.61 -0.05
C ALA A 101 -0.46 -2.56 1.38
N ALA A 102 0.33 -2.07 2.34
CA ALA A 102 -0.11 -1.86 3.72
C ALA A 102 -1.24 -0.82 3.81
N TYR A 103 -1.10 0.32 3.11
CA TYR A 103 -2.18 1.30 2.98
C TYR A 103 -3.46 0.67 2.38
N PHE A 104 -3.32 -0.06 1.28
CA PHE A 104 -4.46 -0.64 0.58
C PHE A 104 -5.18 -1.68 1.46
N GLN A 105 -4.46 -2.45 2.26
CA GLN A 105 -5.08 -3.37 3.24
C GLN A 105 -5.94 -2.63 4.27
N VAL A 106 -5.50 -1.45 4.75
CA VAL A 106 -6.30 -0.61 5.64
C VAL A 106 -7.59 -0.15 4.94
N GLU A 107 -7.49 0.28 3.68
CA GLU A 107 -8.67 0.69 2.90
C GLU A 107 -9.66 -0.46 2.65
N VAL A 108 -9.16 -1.69 2.50
CA VAL A 108 -10.02 -2.89 2.45
C VAL A 108 -10.76 -3.09 3.78
N SER A 109 -10.10 -2.92 4.93
CA SER A 109 -10.77 -2.96 6.24
C SER A 109 -11.83 -1.86 6.37
N VAL A 110 -11.55 -0.65 5.87
CA VAL A 110 -12.53 0.45 5.85
C VAL A 110 -13.72 0.12 4.95
N ALA A 111 -13.51 -0.53 3.81
CA ALA A 111 -14.60 -0.96 2.92
C ALA A 111 -15.51 -2.00 3.59
N ILE A 112 -14.95 -2.96 4.32
CA ILE A 112 -15.71 -3.92 5.13
C ILE A 112 -16.51 -3.17 6.21
N ASN A 113 -15.89 -2.21 6.90
CA ASN A 113 -16.57 -1.42 7.92
C ASN A 113 -17.75 -0.62 7.35
N ARG A 114 -17.59 -0.04 6.15
CA ARG A 114 -18.70 0.65 5.46
C ARG A 114 -19.82 -0.29 5.06
N TRP A 115 -19.50 -1.54 4.73
CA TRP A 115 -20.50 -2.57 4.43
C TRP A 115 -21.33 -2.97 5.65
N TYR A 116 -20.78 -2.91 6.87
CA TYR A 116 -21.55 -3.21 8.08
C TYR A 116 -22.79 -2.33 8.23
N GLY A 117 -22.72 -1.05 7.88
CA GLY A 117 -23.85 -0.11 7.97
C GLY A 117 -25.14 -0.64 7.29
N PRO A 118 -25.19 -0.72 5.95
CA PRO A 118 -26.39 -1.16 5.25
C PRO A 118 -26.79 -2.60 5.57
N PHE A 119 -25.84 -3.48 5.93
CA PHE A 119 -26.16 -4.84 6.33
C PHE A 119 -26.91 -4.89 7.67
N TYR A 120 -26.45 -4.15 8.68
CA TYR A 120 -27.15 -4.09 9.97
C TYR A 120 -28.44 -3.28 9.91
N ASP A 121 -28.52 -2.24 9.06
CA ASP A 121 -29.78 -1.54 8.78
C ASP A 121 -30.85 -2.49 8.23
N LEU A 122 -30.45 -3.43 7.38
CA LEU A 122 -31.32 -4.45 6.82
C LEU A 122 -31.79 -5.44 7.90
N ILE A 123 -30.89 -5.89 8.78
CA ILE A 123 -31.25 -6.71 9.95
C ILE A 123 -32.25 -5.97 10.84
N GLN A 124 -31.98 -4.70 11.16
CA GLN A 124 -32.84 -3.88 12.00
C GLN A 124 -34.22 -3.69 11.36
N ALA A 125 -34.28 -3.46 10.05
CA ALA A 125 -35.54 -3.34 9.31
C ALA A 125 -36.39 -4.62 9.40
N ALA A 126 -35.76 -5.79 9.27
CA ALA A 126 -36.43 -7.08 9.38
C ALA A 126 -36.97 -7.34 10.80
N LEU A 127 -36.17 -7.06 11.83
CA LEU A 127 -36.55 -7.26 13.23
C LEU A 127 -37.64 -6.30 13.70
N SER A 128 -37.54 -5.03 13.32
CA SER A 128 -38.52 -4.00 13.66
C SER A 128 -39.78 -4.04 12.79
N LYS A 129 -39.78 -4.83 11.72
CA LYS A 129 -40.84 -4.84 10.68
C LYS A 129 -41.13 -3.45 10.11
N SER A 130 -40.14 -2.57 10.07
CA SER A 130 -40.29 -1.17 9.62
C SER A 130 -40.48 -1.04 8.10
N ARG A 131 -39.99 -2.01 7.33
CA ARG A 131 -40.26 -2.16 5.89
C ARG A 131 -40.25 -3.64 5.49
N PRO A 132 -40.86 -4.02 4.35
CA PRO A 132 -40.65 -5.34 3.77
C PRO A 132 -39.15 -5.56 3.50
N VAL A 133 -38.63 -6.70 3.98
CA VAL A 133 -37.27 -7.16 3.74
C VAL A 133 -37.37 -8.53 3.08
N THR A 134 -36.67 -8.70 1.96
CA THR A 134 -36.68 -9.98 1.23
C THR A 134 -35.39 -10.75 1.45
N THR A 135 -35.43 -12.07 1.22
CA THR A 135 -34.21 -12.90 1.20
C THR A 135 -33.20 -12.41 0.17
N LYS A 136 -33.68 -11.85 -0.96
CA LYS A 136 -32.82 -11.28 -1.99
C LYS A 136 -31.96 -10.13 -1.45
N ASP A 137 -32.52 -9.25 -0.63
CA ASP A 137 -31.79 -8.12 -0.05
C ASP A 137 -30.56 -8.62 0.76
N PHE A 138 -30.71 -9.72 1.50
CA PHE A 138 -29.61 -10.34 2.23
C PHE A 138 -28.56 -10.96 1.29
N VAL A 139 -29.00 -11.69 0.26
CA VAL A 139 -28.10 -12.29 -0.72
C VAL A 139 -27.29 -11.22 -1.45
N ASP A 140 -27.93 -10.10 -1.84
CA ASP A 140 -27.27 -8.98 -2.49
C ASP A 140 -26.18 -8.36 -1.59
N GLN A 141 -26.47 -8.17 -0.29
CA GLN A 141 -25.45 -7.70 0.67
C GLN A 141 -24.31 -8.70 0.86
N LEU A 142 -24.59 -10.01 0.89
CA LEU A 142 -23.55 -11.04 0.98
C LEU A 142 -22.67 -11.05 -0.27
N LEU A 143 -23.22 -10.81 -1.46
CA LEU A 143 -22.45 -10.70 -2.69
C LEU A 143 -21.53 -9.46 -2.68
N VAL A 144 -22.01 -8.32 -2.17
CA VAL A 144 -21.18 -7.12 -1.98
C VAL A 144 -20.01 -7.41 -1.03
N PHE A 145 -20.28 -8.05 0.11
CA PHE A 145 -19.24 -8.48 1.03
C PHE A 145 -18.25 -9.45 0.39
N ALA A 146 -18.75 -10.47 -0.31
CA ALA A 146 -17.93 -11.47 -0.98
C ALA A 146 -16.95 -10.81 -1.98
N GLY A 147 -17.39 -9.78 -2.71
CA GLY A 147 -16.52 -8.98 -3.57
C GLY A 147 -15.36 -8.33 -2.80
N ILE A 148 -15.66 -7.65 -1.68
CA ILE A 148 -14.63 -7.00 -0.85
C ILE A 148 -13.68 -8.05 -0.25
N ALA A 149 -14.22 -9.16 0.25
CA ALA A 149 -13.46 -10.26 0.82
C ALA A 149 -12.51 -10.91 -0.21
N PHE A 150 -12.95 -11.07 -1.46
CA PHE A 150 -12.10 -11.58 -2.53
C PHE A 150 -10.91 -10.66 -2.79
N VAL A 151 -11.13 -9.34 -2.85
CA VAL A 151 -10.05 -8.34 -2.94
C VAL A 151 -9.11 -8.46 -1.73
N ALA A 152 -9.65 -8.59 -0.52
CA ALA A 152 -8.85 -8.74 0.71
C ALA A 152 -7.92 -9.96 0.65
N VAL A 153 -8.46 -11.13 0.28
CA VAL A 153 -7.70 -12.38 0.16
C VAL A 153 -6.65 -12.26 -0.93
N PHE A 154 -7.03 -11.74 -2.11
CA PHE A 154 -6.11 -11.58 -3.23
C PHE A 154 -4.92 -10.68 -2.87
N ILE A 155 -5.19 -9.49 -2.34
CA ILE A 155 -4.13 -8.55 -1.93
C ILE A 155 -3.29 -9.13 -0.79
N GLY A 156 -3.91 -9.81 0.18
CA GLY A 156 -3.20 -10.47 1.28
C GLY A 156 -2.21 -11.53 0.79
N VAL A 157 -2.64 -12.40 -0.12
CA VAL A 157 -1.78 -13.45 -0.71
C VAL A 157 -0.66 -12.83 -1.55
N MET A 158 -0.98 -11.88 -2.43
CA MET A 158 0.01 -11.19 -3.27
C MET A 158 1.04 -10.43 -2.42
N THR A 159 0.61 -9.76 -1.36
CA THR A 159 1.50 -9.04 -0.45
C THR A 159 2.46 -10.01 0.24
N ARG A 160 1.95 -11.13 0.78
CA ARG A 160 2.80 -12.15 1.44
C ARG A 160 3.81 -12.75 0.46
N PHE A 161 3.37 -13.09 -0.74
CA PHE A 161 4.24 -13.59 -1.80
C PHE A 161 5.35 -12.57 -2.11
N PHE A 162 4.99 -11.31 -2.35
CA PHE A 162 5.95 -10.26 -2.67
C PHE A 162 6.93 -10.00 -1.53
N VAL A 163 6.47 -9.91 -0.29
CA VAL A 163 7.32 -9.69 0.89
C VAL A 163 8.33 -10.83 1.07
N SER A 164 7.92 -12.09 0.86
CA SER A 164 8.84 -13.23 0.87
C SER A 164 9.95 -13.08 -0.18
N HIS A 165 9.60 -12.66 -1.40
CA HIS A 165 10.58 -12.42 -2.47
C HIS A 165 11.48 -11.23 -2.16
N TYR A 166 10.92 -10.15 -1.61
CA TYR A 166 11.66 -8.96 -1.19
C TYR A 166 12.72 -9.33 -0.13
N ILE A 167 12.33 -10.10 0.89
CA ILE A 167 13.26 -10.55 1.95
C ILE A 167 14.34 -11.46 1.34
N PHE A 168 13.97 -12.37 0.43
CA PHE A 168 14.94 -13.22 -0.26
C PHE A 168 15.99 -12.39 -1.01
N ARG A 169 15.57 -11.40 -1.81
CA ARG A 169 16.50 -10.50 -2.52
C ARG A 169 17.38 -9.70 -1.57
N TRP A 170 16.83 -9.20 -0.46
CA TRP A 170 17.64 -8.52 0.54
C TRP A 170 18.68 -9.46 1.15
N ARG A 171 18.30 -10.71 1.47
CA ARG A 171 19.25 -11.73 1.95
C ARG A 171 20.33 -12.05 0.94
N THR A 172 20.00 -12.19 -0.35
CA THR A 172 21.00 -12.35 -1.42
C THR A 172 21.98 -11.18 -1.42
N ALA A 173 21.46 -9.95 -1.42
CA ALA A 173 22.29 -8.76 -1.43
C ALA A 173 23.24 -8.67 -0.21
N MET A 174 22.75 -9.06 0.98
CA MET A 174 23.57 -9.15 2.18
C MET A 174 24.67 -10.20 2.04
N ASN A 175 24.32 -11.40 1.59
CA ASN A 175 25.26 -12.50 1.38
C ASN A 175 26.38 -12.10 0.39
N ASP A 176 26.01 -11.50 -0.74
CA ASP A 176 26.97 -11.05 -1.76
C ASP A 176 27.95 -10.01 -1.18
N LEU A 177 27.45 -9.08 -0.37
CA LEU A 177 28.29 -8.09 0.30
C LEU A 177 29.25 -8.74 1.31
N TYR A 178 28.77 -9.67 2.14
CA TYR A 178 29.61 -10.32 3.15
C TYR A 178 30.67 -11.23 2.53
N THR A 179 30.28 -12.07 1.57
CA THR A 179 31.20 -12.95 0.85
C THR A 179 32.26 -12.16 0.07
N GLY A 180 31.89 -11.06 -0.59
CA GLY A 180 32.83 -10.16 -1.25
C GLY A 180 33.84 -9.49 -0.30
N ASN A 181 33.51 -9.36 0.98
CA ASN A 181 34.40 -8.81 2.01
C ASN A 181 35.01 -9.87 2.93
N TRP A 182 34.86 -11.16 2.62
CA TRP A 182 35.26 -12.28 3.48
C TRP A 182 36.72 -12.21 3.92
N SER A 183 37.61 -11.83 3.00
CA SER A 183 39.04 -11.64 3.28
C SER A 183 39.34 -10.65 4.41
N ARG A 184 38.45 -9.68 4.68
CA ARG A 184 38.59 -8.71 5.77
C ARG A 184 37.89 -9.13 7.06
N ILE A 185 36.79 -9.87 6.95
CA ILE A 185 35.89 -10.14 8.08
C ILE A 185 36.02 -11.55 8.67
N HIS A 186 36.66 -12.50 7.98
CA HIS A 186 36.76 -13.92 8.42
C HIS A 186 37.41 -14.12 9.79
N ARG A 187 38.19 -13.14 10.27
CA ARG A 187 38.84 -13.17 11.59
C ARG A 187 37.97 -12.65 12.73
N ILE A 188 36.80 -12.09 12.42
CA ILE A 188 35.87 -11.55 13.42
C ILE A 188 34.99 -12.70 13.91
N GLU A 189 34.89 -12.86 15.23
CA GLU A 189 34.05 -13.89 15.83
C GLU A 189 32.58 -13.74 15.38
N GLY A 190 31.97 -14.86 14.99
CA GLY A 190 30.59 -14.88 14.47
C GLY A 190 30.42 -14.36 13.04
N ALA A 191 31.49 -14.01 12.31
CA ALA A 191 31.38 -13.58 10.90
C ALA A 191 30.77 -14.67 9.99
N ALA A 192 31.11 -15.94 10.21
CA ALA A 192 30.56 -17.08 9.48
C ALA A 192 29.06 -17.33 9.75
N GLN A 193 28.50 -16.83 10.86
CA GLN A 193 27.06 -16.98 11.15
C GLN A 193 26.18 -15.97 10.40
N ARG A 194 26.81 -14.96 9.77
CA ARG A 194 26.15 -13.84 9.08
C ARG A 194 26.18 -13.98 7.56
N VAL A 195 26.88 -15.00 7.07
CA VAL A 195 26.90 -15.50 5.69
C VAL A 195 25.87 -16.61 5.60
#